data_AF-A0A182NGZ8-F1
#
_entry.id   AF-A0A182NGZ8-F1
#
_cell.length_a   1.000
_cell.length_b   1.000
_cell.length_c   1.000
_cell.angle_alpha   90.00
_cell.angle_beta   90.00
_cell.angle_gamma   90.00
#
_symmetry.space_group_name_H-M   'P 1'
#
loop_
_entity.id
_entity.type
_entity.pdbx_description
1 polymer ?
#
loop_
_entity_poly.entity_id
_entity_poly.type
_entity_poly.pdbx_seq_one_letter_code
_entity_poly.pdbx_strand_id
1 'polypeptide(L)'
;MLRAHRILLLVAGVFCLLSAAARGNLIVNGVNTSRQSYFFGAKDASDILCYSKTLLKGSVMPQDVTYTNPAAGKNINFITLAADKYSSHGFTVDIASGKIGTTTVTLRLNGKSILPYSIQIKYYCSEVGRFSIGRRKTSRRKTMFALKLVMLCALGTAGAWALSYVVSQEQSFFFGRKPTDNLLCYTKTIGKGSGLPVSISYTNPNNKNINFVTMNADKYSSSGYTVDKTEGQIGSPSIAYRLNGPSVLSYAIIINMYCAP
;
A
#
# COMPACT_ATOMS: atom_id res chain seq x y z
N MET A 1 6.22 -69.38 -31.04
CA MET A 1 5.49 -68.47 -30.12
C MET A 1 6.33 -67.89 -28.96
N LEU A 2 7.64 -68.18 -28.80
CA LEU A 2 8.45 -67.64 -27.68
C LEU A 2 9.09 -66.25 -27.92
N ARG A 3 9.09 -65.74 -29.17
CA ARG A 3 9.78 -64.47 -29.52
C ARG A 3 8.98 -63.21 -29.21
N ALA A 4 7.64 -63.29 -29.23
CA ALA A 4 6.76 -62.13 -29.00
C ALA A 4 6.68 -61.71 -27.53
N HIS A 5 6.90 -62.64 -26.59
CA HIS A 5 6.83 -62.37 -25.16
C HIS A 5 8.01 -61.53 -24.62
N ARG A 6 9.20 -61.68 -25.22
CA ARG A 6 10.39 -60.92 -24.79
C ARG A 6 10.36 -59.46 -25.19
N ILE A 7 9.67 -59.13 -26.30
CA ILE A 7 9.51 -57.75 -26.77
C ILE A 7 8.48 -57.00 -25.92
N LEU A 8 7.40 -57.68 -25.51
CA LEU A 8 6.36 -57.07 -24.67
C LEU A 8 6.89 -56.68 -23.27
N LEU A 9 7.78 -57.50 -22.69
CA LEU A 9 8.41 -57.21 -21.39
C LEU A 9 9.40 -56.04 -21.46
N LEU A 10 10.12 -55.87 -22.58
CA LEU A 10 11.02 -54.73 -22.78
C LEU A 10 10.25 -53.41 -22.95
N VAL A 11 9.13 -53.42 -23.67
CA VAL A 11 8.29 -52.23 -23.85
C VAL A 11 7.61 -51.83 -22.54
N ALA A 12 7.12 -52.79 -21.74
CA ALA A 12 6.55 -52.52 -20.43
C ALA A 12 7.60 -51.99 -19.42
N GLY A 13 8.83 -52.52 -19.45
CA GLY A 13 9.93 -52.04 -18.61
C GLY A 13 10.35 -50.60 -18.93
N VAL A 14 10.44 -50.25 -20.21
CA VAL A 14 10.77 -48.88 -20.66
C VAL A 14 9.63 -47.91 -20.36
N PHE A 15 8.36 -48.34 -20.48
CA PHE A 15 7.21 -47.50 -20.14
C PHE A 15 7.11 -47.22 -18.62
N CYS A 16 7.45 -48.20 -17.77
CA CYS A 16 7.54 -48.00 -16.33
C CYS A 16 8.70 -47.08 -15.93
N LEU A 17 9.86 -47.17 -16.59
CA LEU A 17 11.01 -46.29 -16.33
C LEU A 17 10.78 -44.84 -16.79
N LEU A 18 9.98 -44.61 -17.83
CA LEU A 18 9.58 -43.27 -18.27
C LEU A 18 8.52 -42.61 -17.38
N SER A 19 7.80 -43.38 -16.55
CA SER A 19 6.84 -42.83 -15.58
C SER A 19 7.49 -42.35 -14.27
N ALA A 20 8.77 -42.66 -14.06
CA ALA A 20 9.50 -42.34 -12.83
C ALA A 20 10.20 -40.96 -12.83
N ALA A 21 10.16 -40.21 -13.93
CA ALA A 21 10.91 -38.96 -14.07
C ALA A 21 10.05 -37.76 -14.51
N ALA A 22 8.98 -37.46 -13.78
CA ALA A 22 8.39 -36.10 -13.75
C ALA A 22 7.39 -35.90 -12.59
N ARG A 23 7.68 -36.40 -11.39
CA ARG A 23 7.22 -35.69 -10.19
C ARG A 23 8.33 -34.74 -9.79
N GLY A 24 8.48 -33.68 -10.59
CA GLY A 24 9.12 -32.47 -10.10
C GLY A 24 8.43 -32.14 -8.78
N ASN A 25 9.18 -32.27 -7.70
CA ASN A 25 8.75 -31.95 -6.36
C ASN A 25 8.38 -30.46 -6.42
N LEU A 26 7.11 -30.15 -6.71
CA LEU A 26 6.60 -28.80 -6.62
C LEU A 26 6.52 -28.53 -5.12
N ILE A 27 7.67 -28.17 -4.55
CA ILE A 27 7.76 -27.59 -3.23
C ILE A 27 7.01 -26.26 -3.34
N VAL A 28 5.71 -26.31 -3.10
CA VAL A 28 4.90 -25.13 -2.86
C VAL A 28 5.22 -24.69 -1.44
N ASN A 29 6.44 -24.20 -1.22
CA ASN A 29 6.80 -23.40 -0.05
C ASN A 29 6.21 -22.00 -0.25
N GLY A 30 4.89 -21.93 -0.44
CA GLY A 30 4.16 -20.68 -0.44
C GLY A 30 3.61 -20.47 0.96
N VAL A 31 3.93 -19.33 1.57
CA VAL A 31 3.10 -18.84 2.66
C VAL A 31 1.71 -18.58 2.06
N ASN A 32 0.65 -19.14 2.63
CA ASN A 32 -0.72 -18.89 2.17
C ASN A 32 -1.35 -17.86 3.09
N THR A 33 -1.20 -16.59 2.75
CA THR A 33 -1.77 -15.47 3.50
C THR A 33 -2.64 -14.64 2.57
N SER A 34 -3.79 -14.19 3.06
CA SER A 34 -4.62 -13.22 2.33
C SER A 34 -4.04 -11.79 2.41
N ARG A 35 -3.00 -11.57 3.22
CA ARG A 35 -2.39 -10.26 3.42
C ARG A 35 -1.61 -9.84 2.17
N GLN A 36 -1.95 -8.67 1.66
CA GLN A 36 -1.33 -8.03 0.49
C GLN A 36 -0.51 -6.80 0.85
N SER A 37 -0.51 -6.41 2.13
CA SER A 37 0.21 -5.23 2.57
C SER A 37 0.72 -5.39 3.99
N TYR A 38 1.89 -4.81 4.22
CA TYR A 38 2.60 -4.78 5.50
C TYR A 38 3.12 -3.37 5.74
N PHE A 39 3.28 -3.01 6.99
CA PHE A 39 3.89 -1.74 7.37
C PHE A 39 4.70 -1.91 8.65
N PHE A 40 5.72 -1.07 8.78
CA PHE A 40 6.58 -1.03 9.96
C PHE A 40 6.78 0.43 10.36
N GLY A 41 6.67 0.70 11.66
CA GLY A 41 6.91 2.03 12.21
C GLY A 41 5.68 2.93 12.25
N ALA A 42 5.93 4.24 12.31
CA ALA A 42 4.90 5.28 12.40
C ALA A 42 5.25 6.39 11.41
N LYS A 43 4.25 6.81 10.61
CA LYS A 43 4.42 7.93 9.68
C LYS A 43 4.06 9.24 10.37
N ASP A 44 5.04 10.12 10.53
CA ASP A 44 4.83 11.51 10.93
C ASP A 44 4.32 12.36 9.75
N ALA A 45 3.71 13.51 10.04
CA ALA A 45 3.30 14.48 9.02
C ALA A 45 4.51 15.03 8.24
N SER A 46 5.67 15.11 8.90
CA SER A 46 6.95 15.53 8.33
C SER A 46 7.70 14.40 7.60
N ASP A 47 7.27 13.14 7.71
CA ASP A 47 7.95 12.06 7.00
C ASP A 47 7.65 12.10 5.50
N ILE A 48 8.72 12.15 4.70
CA ILE A 48 8.69 12.18 3.24
C ILE A 48 9.12 10.83 2.67
N LEU A 49 8.62 10.50 1.47
CA LEU A 49 9.07 9.33 0.72
C LEU A 49 10.54 9.53 0.34
N CYS A 50 11.43 8.73 0.91
CA CYS A 50 12.87 8.83 0.66
C CYS A 50 13.39 7.76 -0.30
N TYR A 51 12.76 6.59 -0.35
CA TYR A 51 13.14 5.53 -1.28
C TYR A 51 11.95 4.63 -1.62
N SER A 52 11.94 4.09 -2.84
CA SER A 52 10.95 3.12 -3.29
C SER A 52 11.63 2.04 -4.14
N LYS A 53 11.30 0.78 -3.88
CA LYS A 53 11.75 -0.38 -4.66
C LYS A 53 10.56 -1.25 -5.00
N THR A 54 10.54 -1.79 -6.21
CA THR A 54 9.53 -2.74 -6.64
C THR A 54 10.19 -4.09 -6.90
N LEU A 55 9.73 -5.14 -6.22
CA LEU A 55 10.02 -6.51 -6.60
C LEU A 55 9.04 -6.91 -7.69
N LEU A 56 9.53 -7.15 -8.90
CA LEU A 56 8.67 -7.41 -10.05
C LEU A 56 8.07 -8.82 -10.00
N LYS A 57 6.93 -8.99 -10.66
CA LYS A 57 6.39 -10.33 -10.98
C LYS A 57 7.50 -11.21 -11.59
N GLY A 58 7.58 -12.46 -11.15
CA GLY A 58 8.61 -13.40 -11.57
C GLY A 58 9.83 -13.42 -10.66
N SER A 59 9.95 -12.48 -9.71
CA SER A 59 11.01 -12.50 -8.70
C SER A 59 10.97 -13.79 -7.89
N VAL A 60 12.13 -14.40 -7.67
CA VAL A 60 12.29 -15.62 -6.88
C VAL A 60 12.29 -15.29 -5.39
N MET A 61 11.58 -16.05 -4.56
CA MET A 61 11.47 -15.88 -3.10
C MET A 61 12.11 -17.05 -2.34
N PRO A 62 12.58 -16.84 -1.09
CA PRO A 62 12.55 -15.59 -0.31
C PRO A 62 13.58 -14.55 -0.79
N GLN A 63 13.36 -13.27 -0.46
CA GLN A 63 14.31 -12.19 -0.73
C GLN A 63 14.52 -11.28 0.46
N ASP A 64 15.77 -10.85 0.63
CA ASP A 64 16.13 -9.78 1.54
C ASP A 64 16.29 -8.46 0.79
N VAL A 65 15.60 -7.43 1.27
CA VAL A 65 15.65 -6.07 0.74
C VAL A 65 16.21 -5.15 1.80
N THR A 66 17.48 -4.79 1.64
CA THR A 66 18.16 -3.80 2.47
C THR A 66 18.06 -2.42 1.85
N TYR A 67 17.76 -1.44 2.68
CA TYR A 67 17.91 -0.03 2.36
C TYR A 67 18.68 0.67 3.47
N THR A 68 19.69 1.45 3.07
CA THR A 68 20.44 2.36 3.92
C THR A 68 20.22 3.77 3.40
N ASN A 69 19.66 4.65 4.22
CA ASN A 69 19.49 6.04 3.87
C ASN A 69 20.87 6.73 3.79
N PRO A 70 21.27 7.27 2.63
CA PRO A 70 22.56 7.93 2.48
C PRO A 70 22.64 9.26 3.24
N ALA A 71 21.51 9.86 3.63
CA ALA A 71 21.50 11.08 4.41
C ALA A 71 21.78 10.80 5.89
N ALA A 72 22.95 11.22 6.38
CA ALA A 72 23.34 11.08 7.79
C ALA A 72 22.29 11.67 8.73
N GLY A 73 21.91 10.91 9.77
CA GLY A 73 20.93 11.32 10.78
C GLY A 73 19.47 11.30 10.32
N LYS A 74 19.16 10.77 9.12
CA LYS A 74 17.79 10.64 8.62
C LYS A 74 17.29 9.20 8.78
N ASN A 75 16.65 8.98 9.92
CA ASN A 75 16.11 7.69 10.28
C ASN A 75 14.94 7.31 9.37
N ILE A 76 14.85 6.01 9.08
CA ILE A 76 13.70 5.38 8.44
C ILE A 76 12.63 5.20 9.52
N ASN A 77 11.57 6.00 9.45
CA ASN A 77 10.52 6.03 10.47
C ASN A 77 9.31 5.17 10.10
N PHE A 78 9.08 4.99 8.79
CA PHE A 78 7.94 4.23 8.30
C PHE A 78 8.28 3.50 7.02
N ILE A 79 7.81 2.27 6.89
CA ILE A 79 7.96 1.44 5.71
C ILE A 79 6.59 0.88 5.36
N THR A 80 6.22 0.93 4.09
CA THR A 80 5.02 0.25 3.57
C THR A 80 5.40 -0.72 2.47
N LEU A 81 4.80 -1.89 2.49
CA LEU A 81 4.88 -2.89 1.44
C LEU A 81 3.47 -3.18 0.96
N ALA A 82 3.24 -3.18 -0.34
CA ALA A 82 1.95 -3.52 -0.93
C ALA A 82 2.14 -4.30 -2.23
N ALA A 83 1.35 -5.35 -2.41
CA ALA A 83 1.23 -6.02 -3.70
C ALA A 83 0.54 -5.10 -4.71
N ASP A 84 0.98 -5.14 -5.97
CA ASP A 84 0.36 -4.42 -7.09
C ASP A 84 -1.00 -4.99 -7.46
N LYS A 85 -1.34 -6.21 -7.02
CA LYS A 85 -2.67 -6.81 -7.16
C LYS A 85 -2.95 -7.86 -6.10
N TYR A 86 -4.23 -8.19 -5.92
CA TYR A 86 -4.63 -9.30 -5.07
C TYR A 86 -4.14 -10.64 -5.63
N SER A 87 -3.72 -11.53 -4.73
CA SER A 87 -3.32 -12.90 -5.01
C SER A 87 -3.69 -13.80 -3.84
N SER A 88 -4.31 -14.95 -4.11
CA SER A 88 -4.66 -15.91 -3.07
C SER A 88 -3.44 -16.41 -2.26
N HIS A 89 -2.22 -16.23 -2.76
CA HIS A 89 -1.00 -16.64 -2.06
C HIS A 89 -0.45 -15.57 -1.10
N GLY A 90 -0.66 -14.27 -1.36
CA GLY A 90 -0.06 -13.18 -0.56
C GLY A 90 1.45 -13.36 -0.28
N PHE A 91 1.97 -12.62 0.70
CA PHE A 91 3.37 -12.67 1.14
C PHE A 91 3.48 -12.37 2.63
N THR A 92 4.58 -12.73 3.26
CA THR A 92 4.94 -12.27 4.61
C THR A 92 6.20 -11.43 4.57
N VAL A 93 6.33 -10.55 5.56
CA VAL A 93 7.46 -9.66 5.70
C VAL A 93 7.85 -9.58 7.15
N ASP A 94 9.14 -9.70 7.42
CA ASP A 94 9.74 -9.48 8.72
C ASP A 94 10.93 -8.52 8.59
N ILE A 95 11.25 -7.78 9.65
CA ILE A 95 12.52 -7.05 9.71
C ILE A 95 13.61 -8.08 10.04
N ALA A 96 14.48 -8.36 9.06
CA ALA A 96 15.57 -9.31 9.22
C ALA A 96 16.72 -8.73 10.04
N SER A 97 17.02 -7.45 9.82
CA SER A 97 18.05 -6.70 10.55
C SER A 97 17.80 -5.20 10.53
N GLY A 98 18.42 -4.49 11.48
CA GLY A 98 18.13 -3.08 11.74
C GLY A 98 16.85 -2.87 12.54
N LYS A 99 16.41 -1.62 12.66
CA LYS A 99 15.13 -1.27 13.29
C LYS A 99 14.57 0.02 12.73
N ILE A 100 13.26 0.19 12.86
CA ILE A 100 12.63 1.49 12.64
C ILE A 100 13.26 2.52 13.58
N GLY A 101 13.45 3.73 13.07
CA GLY A 101 14.18 4.79 13.78
C GLY A 101 15.69 4.70 13.61
N THR A 102 16.19 3.93 12.64
CA THR A 102 17.61 3.94 12.24
C THR A 102 17.77 4.21 10.75
N THR A 103 18.98 4.45 10.30
CA THR A 103 19.29 4.73 8.89
C THR A 103 19.29 3.50 8.00
N THR A 104 19.34 2.28 8.56
CA THR A 104 19.39 1.03 7.79
C THR A 104 18.33 0.05 8.28
N VAL A 105 17.56 -0.51 7.35
CA VAL A 105 16.61 -1.59 7.62
C VAL A 105 16.70 -2.64 6.51
N THR A 106 16.74 -3.91 6.91
CA THR A 106 16.63 -5.06 6.01
C THR A 106 15.30 -5.76 6.25
N LEU A 107 14.53 -5.93 5.19
CA LEU A 107 13.27 -6.65 5.18
C LEU A 107 13.48 -8.02 4.56
N ARG A 108 13.01 -9.08 5.22
CA ARG A 108 12.93 -10.42 4.65
C ARG A 108 11.52 -10.67 4.18
N LEU A 109 11.37 -10.88 2.89
CA LEU A 109 10.11 -11.18 2.24
C LEU A 109 10.04 -12.66 1.92
N ASN A 110 8.98 -13.32 2.39
CA ASN A 110 8.66 -14.69 2.05
C ASN A 110 7.34 -14.74 1.31
N GLY A 111 7.18 -15.69 0.41
CA GLY A 111 5.98 -15.85 -0.39
C GLY A 111 6.13 -17.05 -1.30
N LYS A 112 5.28 -17.12 -2.33
CA LYS A 112 5.43 -18.15 -3.36
C LYS A 112 6.83 -18.06 -4.00
N SER A 113 7.46 -19.22 -4.23
CA SER A 113 8.83 -19.34 -4.78
C SER A 113 9.07 -18.45 -6.02
N ILE A 114 8.04 -18.23 -6.85
CA ILE A 114 8.05 -17.21 -7.90
C ILE A 114 6.85 -16.30 -7.66
N LEU A 115 7.09 -14.98 -7.54
CA LEU A 115 6.04 -14.01 -7.28
C LEU A 115 5.05 -13.90 -8.47
N PRO A 116 3.74 -14.12 -8.27
CA PRO A 116 2.73 -13.98 -9.32
C PRO A 116 2.25 -12.52 -9.54
N TYR A 117 2.72 -11.60 -8.70
CA TYR A 117 2.40 -10.17 -8.64
C TYR A 117 3.67 -9.39 -8.25
N SER A 118 3.65 -8.07 -8.33
CA SER A 118 4.78 -7.22 -7.92
C SER A 118 4.57 -6.71 -6.50
N ILE A 119 5.63 -6.47 -5.73
CA ILE A 119 5.56 -5.88 -4.39
C ILE A 119 6.26 -4.53 -4.43
N GLN A 120 5.53 -3.46 -4.14
CA GLN A 120 6.08 -2.13 -3.99
C GLN A 120 6.42 -1.86 -2.53
N ILE A 121 7.67 -1.49 -2.29
CA ILE A 121 8.26 -1.21 -0.98
C ILE A 121 8.61 0.27 -0.96
N LYS A 122 7.99 1.05 -0.07
CA LYS A 122 8.25 2.47 0.12
C LYS A 122 8.81 2.70 1.52
N TYR A 123 9.89 3.47 1.59
CA TYR A 123 10.55 3.89 2.82
C TYR A 123 10.32 5.39 3.00
N TYR A 124 9.88 5.79 4.19
CA TYR A 124 9.66 7.16 4.58
C TYR A 124 10.64 7.56 5.68
N CYS A 125 11.24 8.73 5.50
CA CYS A 125 12.29 9.26 6.35
C CYS A 125 11.91 10.65 6.86
N SER A 126 12.48 11.06 7.99
CA SER A 126 12.25 12.39 8.56
C SER A 126 12.67 13.52 7.61
N GLU A 127 11.86 14.59 7.52
CA GLU A 127 12.18 15.75 6.68
C GLU A 127 13.53 16.36 7.04
N VAL A 128 14.23 16.86 6.03
CA VAL A 128 15.32 17.82 6.24
C VAL A 128 14.65 19.10 6.72
N GLY A 129 14.93 19.54 7.94
CA GLY A 129 14.61 20.90 8.35
C GLY A 129 15.20 21.84 7.30
N ARG A 130 14.35 22.42 6.46
CA ARG A 130 14.79 23.33 5.43
C ARG A 130 15.55 24.44 6.11
N PHE A 131 16.82 24.58 5.76
CA PHE A 131 17.57 25.80 5.93
C PHE A 131 16.69 26.93 5.39
N SER A 132 16.22 27.81 6.26
CA SER A 132 15.41 28.96 5.91
C SER A 132 16.29 29.92 5.11
N ILE A 133 16.30 29.75 3.78
CA ILE A 133 16.89 30.71 2.86
C ILE A 133 16.09 32.00 3.01
N GLY A 134 16.77 33.01 3.56
CA GLY A 134 16.23 34.33 3.82
C GLY A 134 15.49 34.87 2.61
N ARG A 135 14.23 35.23 2.84
CA ARG A 135 13.32 35.91 1.93
C ARG A 135 13.93 37.28 1.57
N ARG A 136 14.75 37.36 0.52
CA ARG A 136 15.18 38.65 -0.05
C ARG A 136 13.98 39.26 -0.76
N LYS A 137 13.30 40.21 -0.10
CA LYS A 137 12.31 41.10 -0.71
C LYS A 137 13.02 41.95 -1.76
N THR A 138 12.84 41.62 -3.03
CA THR A 138 13.15 42.57 -4.12
C THR A 138 11.91 43.41 -4.39
N SER A 139 11.94 44.61 -3.82
CA SER A 139 11.07 45.73 -4.13
C SER A 139 11.52 46.39 -5.42
N ARG A 140 10.61 46.61 -6.38
CA ARG A 140 10.51 47.78 -7.28
C ARG A 140 9.41 47.51 -8.33
N ARG A 141 8.29 48.23 -8.23
CA ARG A 141 7.91 49.46 -8.96
C ARG A 141 7.01 49.16 -10.17
N LYS A 142 5.73 49.43 -9.92
CA LYS A 142 4.71 50.04 -10.78
C LYS A 142 5.11 50.33 -12.24
N THR A 143 4.28 49.84 -13.15
CA THR A 143 3.75 50.62 -14.27
C THR A 143 2.36 50.11 -14.62
N MET A 144 1.35 50.95 -14.37
CA MET A 144 0.01 50.82 -14.95
C MET A 144 0.11 51.15 -16.43
N PHE A 145 -0.47 50.35 -17.31
CA PHE A 145 -1.18 50.87 -18.48
C PHE A 145 -2.35 49.94 -18.81
N ALA A 146 -3.51 50.56 -18.91
CA ALA A 146 -4.80 49.97 -19.19
C ALA A 146 -4.90 49.52 -20.65
N LEU A 147 -5.62 48.43 -20.90
CA LEU A 147 -6.55 48.40 -22.04
C LEU A 147 -7.72 47.46 -21.74
N LYS A 148 -8.91 48.07 -21.67
CA LYS A 148 -10.24 47.46 -21.66
C LYS A 148 -10.64 46.99 -23.07
N LEU A 149 -11.74 46.22 -23.13
CA LEU A 149 -12.52 45.68 -24.28
C LEU A 149 -12.01 44.33 -24.80
N VAL A 150 -12.79 43.23 -24.91
CA VAL A 150 -14.20 43.02 -25.30
C VAL A 150 -14.68 41.71 -24.62
N MET A 151 -15.70 41.68 -23.74
CA MET A 151 -17.14 41.53 -23.97
C MET A 151 -17.61 40.21 -24.64
N LEU A 152 -18.57 39.54 -23.98
CA LEU A 152 -19.52 38.52 -24.48
C LEU A 152 -19.00 37.10 -24.82
N CYS A 153 -19.18 36.18 -23.86
CA CYS A 153 -19.93 34.93 -24.06
C CYS A 153 -20.16 34.27 -22.69
N ALA A 154 -21.19 34.74 -21.98
CA ALA A 154 -21.77 34.06 -20.84
C ALA A 154 -23.06 33.35 -21.29
N LEU A 155 -23.26 32.15 -20.74
CA LEU A 155 -24.44 31.27 -20.79
C LEU A 155 -24.52 30.35 -22.00
N GLY A 156 -24.28 29.05 -21.78
CA GLY A 156 -24.65 28.07 -22.80
C GLY A 156 -24.32 26.60 -22.63
N THR A 157 -23.57 26.11 -21.63
CA THR A 157 -23.58 24.67 -21.30
C THR A 157 -23.41 24.45 -19.81
N ALA A 158 -24.55 24.18 -19.16
CA ALA A 158 -24.59 23.54 -17.87
C ALA A 158 -23.87 22.18 -17.92
N GLY A 159 -23.18 21.84 -16.83
CA GLY A 159 -23.04 20.44 -16.44
C GLY A 159 -21.82 19.67 -16.95
N ALA A 160 -20.65 20.29 -17.13
CA ALA A 160 -19.41 19.52 -17.02
C ALA A 160 -19.10 19.35 -15.52
N TRP A 161 -19.78 18.41 -14.87
CA TRP A 161 -19.28 17.85 -13.62
C TRP A 161 -17.91 17.28 -13.96
N ALA A 162 -16.85 18.04 -13.64
CA ALA A 162 -15.53 17.47 -13.49
C ALA A 162 -15.66 16.45 -12.36
N LEU A 163 -16.04 15.22 -12.70
CA LEU A 163 -15.71 14.06 -11.91
C LEU A 163 -14.19 14.08 -11.88
N SER A 164 -13.63 14.69 -10.84
CA SER A 164 -12.24 14.51 -10.47
C SER A 164 -12.08 13.02 -10.23
N TYR A 165 -11.79 12.28 -11.30
CA TYR A 165 -11.37 10.89 -11.25
C TYR A 165 -10.01 10.92 -10.60
N VAL A 166 -10.00 10.91 -9.28
CA VAL A 166 -8.76 10.70 -8.53
C VAL A 166 -8.43 9.22 -8.68
N VAL A 167 -7.73 8.89 -9.77
CA VAL A 167 -7.17 7.55 -9.99
C VAL A 167 -5.94 7.43 -9.10
N SER A 168 -6.17 7.16 -7.82
CA SER A 168 -5.11 6.65 -6.95
C SER A 168 -4.98 5.15 -7.18
N GLN A 169 -3.75 4.63 -7.33
CA GLN A 169 -3.49 3.18 -7.26
C GLN A 169 -3.37 2.68 -5.82
N GLU A 170 -3.45 3.58 -4.83
CA GLU A 170 -3.31 3.22 -3.42
C GLU A 170 -4.56 2.45 -2.94
N GLN A 171 -4.32 1.25 -2.44
CA GLN A 171 -5.34 0.32 -1.92
C GLN A 171 -5.42 0.35 -0.39
N SER A 172 -4.39 0.92 0.23
CA SER A 172 -4.19 0.87 1.67
C SER A 172 -3.68 2.20 2.18
N PHE A 173 -4.37 2.76 3.18
CA PHE A 173 -3.99 3.98 3.89
C PHE A 173 -3.79 3.69 5.37
N PHE A 174 -2.77 4.32 5.95
CA PHE A 174 -2.39 4.12 7.33
C PHE A 174 -2.08 5.45 7.98
N PHE A 175 -2.59 5.65 9.19
CA PHE A 175 -2.37 6.86 9.97
C PHE A 175 -2.00 6.50 11.40
N GLY A 176 -0.91 7.07 11.92
CA GLY A 176 -0.50 6.92 13.32
C GLY A 176 0.39 5.72 13.61
N ARG A 177 0.39 5.29 14.89
CA ARG A 177 1.22 4.23 15.45
C ARG A 177 0.36 3.10 15.99
N LYS A 178 0.53 1.89 15.44
CA LYS A 178 -0.14 0.69 15.97
C LYS A 178 0.31 0.43 17.41
N PRO A 179 -0.59 0.46 18.40
CA PRO A 179 -0.23 0.17 19.78
C PRO A 179 0.16 -1.32 19.92
N THR A 180 1.13 -1.63 20.76
CA THR A 180 1.60 -3.01 21.02
C THR A 180 0.44 -3.90 21.46
N ASP A 181 -0.51 -3.33 22.20
CA ASP A 181 -1.67 -4.00 22.77
C ASP A 181 -2.81 -4.19 21.75
N ASN A 182 -2.68 -3.61 20.54
CA ASN A 182 -3.58 -3.79 19.39
C ASN A 182 -5.09 -3.68 19.70
N LEU A 183 -5.50 -2.80 20.63
CA LEU A 183 -6.91 -2.68 21.01
C LEU A 183 -7.74 -2.07 19.87
N LEU A 184 -8.36 -2.94 19.07
CA LEU A 184 -9.31 -2.57 18.02
C LEU A 184 -10.55 -1.99 18.70
N CYS A 185 -10.81 -0.70 18.47
CA CYS A 185 -11.93 0.01 19.07
C CYS A 185 -13.03 0.36 18.06
N TYR A 186 -12.72 0.34 16.77
CA TYR A 186 -13.69 0.59 15.72
C TYR A 186 -13.36 -0.23 14.48
N THR A 187 -14.39 -0.79 13.86
CA THR A 187 -14.30 -1.35 12.52
C THR A 187 -15.50 -0.93 11.69
N LYS A 188 -15.27 -0.62 10.41
CA LYS A 188 -16.32 -0.35 9.44
C LYS A 188 -15.92 -0.92 8.09
N THR A 189 -16.87 -1.55 7.42
CA THR A 189 -16.68 -2.01 6.05
C THR A 189 -17.58 -1.20 5.13
N ILE A 190 -16.99 -0.57 4.12
CA ILE A 190 -17.72 -0.06 2.96
C ILE A 190 -17.79 -1.22 1.97
N GLY A 191 -18.99 -1.76 1.76
CA GLY A 191 -19.20 -2.94 0.95
C GLY A 191 -19.04 -2.70 -0.54
N LYS A 192 -18.86 -3.78 -1.30
CA LYS A 192 -18.92 -3.78 -2.77
C LYS A 192 -20.26 -3.22 -3.23
N GLY A 193 -20.26 -2.46 -4.32
CA GLY A 193 -21.46 -1.78 -4.82
C GLY A 193 -21.77 -0.44 -4.14
N SER A 194 -21.09 -0.11 -3.03
CA SER A 194 -21.24 1.22 -2.40
C SER A 194 -20.60 2.30 -3.28
N GLY A 195 -21.17 3.50 -3.26
CA GLY A 195 -20.60 4.67 -3.93
C GLY A 195 -19.74 5.52 -3.01
N LEU A 196 -18.69 6.13 -3.58
CA LEU A 196 -17.90 7.19 -2.94
C LEU A 196 -18.32 8.56 -3.52
N PRO A 197 -18.21 9.67 -2.75
CA PRO A 197 -17.52 9.78 -1.47
C PRO A 197 -18.32 9.28 -0.26
N VAL A 198 -17.61 8.79 0.75
CA VAL A 198 -18.19 8.40 2.05
C VAL A 198 -17.41 9.06 3.18
N SER A 199 -18.14 9.65 4.13
CA SER A 199 -17.57 10.15 5.38
C SER A 199 -17.63 9.08 6.46
N ILE A 200 -16.53 8.94 7.19
CA ILE A 200 -16.41 8.08 8.36
C ILE A 200 -15.93 8.95 9.50
N SER A 201 -16.76 9.09 10.53
CA SER A 201 -16.39 9.67 11.80
C SER A 201 -16.51 8.61 12.89
N TYR A 202 -15.58 8.67 13.84
CA TYR A 202 -15.64 7.86 15.04
C TYR A 202 -15.16 8.68 16.22
N THR A 203 -15.95 8.66 17.29
CA THR A 203 -15.60 9.20 18.60
C THR A 203 -15.62 8.05 19.59
N ASN A 204 -14.51 7.84 20.29
CA ASN A 204 -14.42 6.78 21.27
C ASN A 204 -15.30 7.11 22.48
N PRO A 205 -16.28 6.27 22.84
CA PRO A 205 -17.19 6.53 23.96
C PRO A 205 -16.47 6.59 25.32
N ASN A 206 -15.32 5.93 25.44
CA ASN A 206 -14.50 5.92 26.66
C ASN A 206 -13.43 7.02 26.65
N ASN A 207 -13.50 7.97 25.71
CA ASN A 207 -12.55 9.07 25.55
C ASN A 207 -11.08 8.61 25.38
N LYS A 208 -10.86 7.36 24.94
CA LYS A 208 -9.50 6.85 24.68
C LYS A 208 -9.00 7.34 23.33
N ASN A 209 -7.74 7.74 23.29
CA ASN A 209 -7.10 8.27 22.09
C ASN A 209 -7.03 7.22 20.99
N ILE A 210 -7.38 7.61 19.77
CA ILE A 210 -7.24 6.81 18.56
C ILE A 210 -5.81 6.96 18.06
N ASN A 211 -5.00 5.92 18.21
CA ASN A 211 -3.57 5.96 17.94
C ASN A 211 -3.22 5.45 16.56
N PHE A 212 -4.07 4.63 15.95
CA PHE A 212 -3.81 4.04 14.65
C PHE A 212 -5.08 3.82 13.85
N VAL A 213 -5.02 4.12 12.56
CA VAL A 213 -6.12 3.89 11.62
C VAL A 213 -5.57 3.18 10.39
N THR A 214 -6.24 2.10 9.97
CA THR A 214 -5.96 1.41 8.72
C THR A 214 -7.21 1.44 7.86
N MET A 215 -7.05 1.73 6.58
CA MET A 215 -8.09 1.56 5.58
C MET A 215 -7.51 0.68 4.49
N ASN A 216 -8.13 -0.46 4.21
CA ASN A 216 -7.61 -1.45 3.27
C ASN A 216 -8.72 -1.89 2.33
N ALA A 217 -8.44 -1.85 1.03
CA ALA A 217 -9.26 -2.57 0.06
C ALA A 217 -9.13 -4.08 0.26
N ASP A 218 -10.23 -4.82 0.14
CA ASP A 218 -10.22 -6.29 0.22
C ASP A 218 -9.54 -6.95 -0.99
N LYS A 219 -9.45 -6.23 -2.11
CA LYS A 219 -8.73 -6.63 -3.31
C LYS A 219 -8.29 -5.40 -4.10
N TYR A 220 -7.32 -5.61 -4.97
CA TYR A 220 -6.89 -4.59 -5.92
C TYR A 220 -7.97 -4.22 -6.95
N SER A 221 -7.94 -2.94 -7.33
CA SER A 221 -8.74 -2.31 -8.37
C SER A 221 -7.91 -1.22 -9.06
N SER A 222 -8.01 -1.14 -10.38
CA SER A 222 -7.39 -0.05 -11.16
C SER A 222 -7.97 1.33 -10.80
N SER A 223 -9.19 1.36 -10.26
CA SER A 223 -9.80 2.54 -9.65
C SER A 223 -9.69 2.40 -8.13
N GLY A 224 -8.62 2.90 -7.53
CA GLY A 224 -8.44 2.93 -6.07
C GLY A 224 -9.28 4.02 -5.43
N TYR A 225 -8.89 4.44 -4.23
CA TYR A 225 -9.56 5.49 -3.48
C TYR A 225 -8.51 6.42 -2.86
N THR A 226 -8.93 7.60 -2.44
CA THR A 226 -8.14 8.51 -1.61
C THR A 226 -8.83 8.73 -0.29
N VAL A 227 -8.03 9.12 0.70
CA VAL A 227 -8.47 9.38 2.05
C VAL A 227 -8.06 10.79 2.44
N ASP A 228 -9.04 11.65 2.64
CA ASP A 228 -8.84 12.99 3.20
C ASP A 228 -9.20 12.93 4.68
N LYS A 229 -8.31 13.36 5.57
CA LYS A 229 -8.68 13.56 6.97
C LYS A 229 -9.50 14.84 7.07
N THR A 230 -10.75 14.72 7.53
CA THR A 230 -11.68 15.86 7.62
C THR A 230 -11.74 16.47 9.01
N GLU A 231 -11.50 15.68 10.06
CA GLU A 231 -11.58 16.14 11.44
C GLU A 231 -10.67 15.34 12.37
N GLY A 232 -10.31 15.94 13.51
CA GLY A 232 -9.51 15.31 14.54
C GLY A 232 -8.05 15.10 14.17
N GLN A 233 -7.30 14.53 15.10
CA GLN A 233 -5.91 14.13 14.88
C GLN A 233 -5.67 12.74 15.46
N ILE A 234 -4.67 12.03 14.93
CA ILE A 234 -4.16 10.84 15.62
C ILE A 234 -3.72 11.26 17.02
N GLY A 235 -4.02 10.43 18.01
CA GLY A 235 -3.79 10.73 19.42
C GLY A 235 -4.94 11.52 20.07
N SER A 236 -6.09 11.65 19.40
CA SER A 236 -7.31 12.25 19.96
C SER A 236 -8.45 11.24 20.04
N PRO A 237 -9.48 11.46 20.88
CA PRO A 237 -10.58 10.52 21.05
C PRO A 237 -11.57 10.52 19.87
N SER A 238 -11.47 11.48 18.95
CA SER A 238 -12.36 11.61 17.80
C SER A 238 -11.58 11.86 16.51
N ILE A 239 -11.92 11.15 15.44
CA ILE A 239 -11.31 11.35 14.13
C ILE A 239 -12.33 11.15 13.02
N ALA A 240 -12.21 11.92 11.95
CA ALA A 240 -13.03 11.76 10.77
C ALA A 240 -12.21 11.80 9.48
N TYR A 241 -12.67 11.00 8.52
CA TYR A 241 -12.09 10.88 7.21
C TYR A 241 -13.18 10.90 6.14
N ARG A 242 -12.82 11.40 4.96
CA ARG A 242 -13.60 11.31 3.73
C ARG A 242 -12.86 10.43 2.75
N LEU A 243 -13.51 9.37 2.33
CA LEU A 243 -13.01 8.47 1.30
C LEU A 243 -13.59 8.95 -0.02
N ASN A 244 -12.73 9.24 -1.00
CA ASN A 244 -13.14 9.59 -2.36
C ASN A 244 -12.65 8.53 -3.34
N GLY A 245 -13.33 8.35 -4.47
CA GLY A 245 -12.96 7.33 -5.45
C GLY A 245 -14.09 7.09 -6.44
N PRO A 246 -14.18 5.89 -7.04
CA PRO A 246 -15.18 5.61 -8.06
C PRO A 246 -16.62 5.67 -7.50
N SER A 247 -17.56 5.97 -8.38
CA SER A 247 -19.00 6.06 -8.07
C SER A 247 -19.60 4.73 -7.60
N VAL A 248 -18.97 3.60 -7.94
CA VAL A 248 -19.32 2.26 -7.45
C VAL A 248 -18.04 1.48 -7.19
N LEU A 249 -17.89 0.98 -5.96
CA LEU A 249 -16.74 0.19 -5.57
C LEU A 249 -16.87 -1.26 -6.08
N SER A 250 -15.88 -1.72 -6.85
CA SER A 250 -15.76 -3.12 -7.27
C SER A 250 -15.15 -4.01 -6.17
N TYR A 251 -14.66 -3.41 -5.09
CA TYR A 251 -14.00 -3.98 -3.91
C TYR A 251 -14.68 -3.44 -2.62
N ALA A 252 -14.36 -4.02 -1.47
CA ALA A 252 -14.76 -3.52 -0.17
C ALA A 252 -13.60 -2.76 0.47
N ILE A 253 -13.88 -1.72 1.25
CA ILE A 253 -12.88 -0.99 2.03
C ILE A 253 -13.12 -1.31 3.51
N ILE A 254 -12.12 -1.85 4.18
CA ILE A 254 -12.15 -2.22 5.59
C ILE A 254 -11.36 -1.16 6.36
N ILE A 255 -12.06 -0.43 7.22
CA ILE A 255 -11.51 0.58 8.11
C ILE A 255 -11.42 -0.02 9.50
N ASN A 256 -10.23 0.01 10.08
CA ASN A 256 -10.00 -0.37 11.48
C ASN A 256 -9.33 0.80 12.19
N MET A 257 -9.81 1.14 13.39
CA MET A 257 -9.15 2.09 14.27
C MET A 257 -8.77 1.39 15.58
N TYR A 258 -7.57 1.70 16.05
CA TYR A 258 -7.00 1.15 17.27
C TYR A 258 -6.77 2.28 18.26
N CYS A 259 -7.20 2.04 19.48
CA CYS A 259 -7.17 3.03 20.54
C CYS A 259 -6.08 2.72 21.55
N ALA A 260 -5.76 3.72 22.39
CA ALA A 260 -5.01 3.51 23.61
C ALA A 260 -5.70 2.43 24.48
N PRO A 261 -4.91 1.63 25.23
CA PRO A 261 -5.44 0.60 26.12
C PRO A 261 -6.34 1.13 27.22
#